data_AF-A0A6M0GFJ4-F1
#
_entry.id   AF-A0A6M0GFJ4-F1
#
_cell.length_a   1.000
_cell.length_b   1.000
_cell.length_c   1.000
_cell.angle_alpha   90.00
_cell.angle_beta   90.00
_cell.angle_gamma   90.00
#
_symmetry.space_group_name_H-M   'P 1'
#
loop_
_entity.id
_entity.type
_entity.pdbx_description
1 polymer ?
#
loop_
_entity_poly.entity_id
_entity_poly.type
_entity_poly.pdbx_seq_one_letter_code
_entity_poly.pdbx_strand_id
1 'polypeptide(L)'
;RNVSCAIALATGRRMAEIHLSGEFRKTGEYELGFKGQLKGKRRKIGKKKLIDHEFTIPTLLSADLVLQGIDWLEANGKRFPRSEDPERVNRTYSKRFNGRDGIVTENWEILREGMTYHKFRGAYFRACVVNALVDPLDYLNFARSILGDRDETTIRSYQRFEIKPGSLTKI
;
A
#
# COMPACT_ATOMS: atom_id res chain seq x y z
N ARG A 1 -7.92 -12.79 -2.73
CA ARG A 1 -8.45 -11.45 -2.38
C ARG A 1 -7.84 -10.99 -1.06
N ASN A 2 -8.03 -11.74 0.02
CA ASN A 2 -7.46 -11.43 1.35
C ASN A 2 -5.95 -11.19 1.34
N VAL A 3 -5.17 -12.01 0.61
CA VAL A 3 -3.71 -11.79 0.45
C VAL A 3 -3.39 -10.40 -0.13
N SER A 4 -4.13 -9.95 -1.16
CA SER A 4 -3.94 -8.62 -1.73
C SER A 4 -4.31 -7.50 -0.76
N CYS A 5 -5.43 -7.63 -0.04
CA CYS A 5 -5.83 -6.69 1.00
C CYS A 5 -4.81 -6.62 2.13
N ALA A 6 -4.30 -7.77 2.58
CA ALA A 6 -3.28 -7.87 3.61
C ALA A 6 -1.98 -7.18 3.18
N ILE A 7 -1.52 -7.40 1.94
CA ILE A 7 -0.35 -6.72 1.39
C ILE A 7 -0.59 -5.21 1.27
N ALA A 8 -1.79 -4.79 0.85
CA ALA A 8 -2.15 -3.38 0.78
C ALA A 8 -2.14 -2.71 2.16
N LEU A 9 -2.64 -3.39 3.19
CA LEU A 9 -2.58 -2.92 4.56
C LEU A 9 -1.15 -2.91 5.10
N ALA A 10 -0.36 -3.95 4.80
CA ALA A 10 0.99 -4.09 5.33
C ALA A 10 2.02 -3.14 4.68
N THR A 11 1.77 -2.66 3.46
CA THR A 11 2.75 -1.86 2.68
C THR A 11 2.23 -0.49 2.23
N GLY A 12 0.92 -0.27 2.37
CA GLY A 12 0.21 0.89 1.85
C GLY A 12 0.25 1.04 0.34
N ARG A 13 0.73 0.06 -0.43
CA ARG A 13 0.83 0.16 -1.90
C ARG A 13 -0.55 0.16 -2.55
N ARG A 14 -0.66 0.86 -3.69
CA ARG A 14 -1.90 0.92 -4.48
C ARG A 14 -2.19 -0.44 -5.12
N MET A 15 -3.45 -0.70 -5.44
CA MET A 15 -3.87 -1.96 -6.09
C MET A 15 -3.05 -2.28 -7.34
N ALA A 16 -2.81 -1.30 -8.21
CA ALA A 16 -2.00 -1.49 -9.43
C ALA A 16 -0.48 -1.54 -9.17
N GLU A 17 -0.02 -1.15 -7.99
CA GLU A 17 1.35 -1.40 -7.56
C GLU A 17 1.48 -2.85 -7.09
N ILE A 18 0.52 -3.37 -6.32
CA ILE A 18 0.54 -4.76 -5.84
C ILE A 18 0.35 -5.77 -6.97
N HIS A 19 -0.57 -5.49 -7.90
CA HIS A 19 -0.98 -6.44 -8.93
C HIS A 19 -0.27 -6.29 -10.27
N LEU A 20 0.67 -5.34 -10.43
CA LEU A 20 1.31 -5.09 -11.72
C LEU A 20 2.73 -4.54 -11.56
N SER A 21 2.87 -3.31 -11.06
CA SER A 21 4.14 -2.56 -11.21
C SER A 21 5.15 -2.75 -10.09
N GLY A 22 4.70 -3.16 -8.90
CA GLY A 22 5.48 -3.14 -7.68
C GLY A 22 6.53 -4.25 -7.61
N GLU A 23 7.76 -3.88 -7.34
CA GLU A 23 8.84 -4.79 -6.99
C GLU A 23 9.21 -4.57 -5.54
N PHE A 24 9.31 -5.66 -4.78
CA PHE A 24 9.58 -5.65 -3.35
C PHE A 24 10.84 -6.46 -3.07
N ARG A 25 11.69 -5.94 -2.19
CA ARG A 25 12.91 -6.60 -1.73
C ARG A 25 13.04 -6.42 -0.23
N LYS A 26 13.43 -7.47 0.48
CA LYS A 26 13.75 -7.38 1.91
C LYS A 26 14.97 -6.48 2.13
N THR A 27 14.81 -5.46 2.98
CA THR A 27 15.91 -4.60 3.45
C THR A 27 16.11 -4.67 4.96
N GLY A 28 15.09 -5.12 5.70
CA GLY A 28 15.13 -5.41 7.12
C GLY A 28 13.99 -6.34 7.52
N GLU A 29 13.83 -6.61 8.82
CA GLU A 29 12.75 -7.49 9.32
C GLU A 29 11.36 -6.90 9.06
N TYR A 30 11.19 -5.60 9.27
CA TYR A 30 9.96 -4.86 9.03
C TYR A 30 10.15 -3.73 8.01
N GLU A 31 11.09 -3.92 7.07
CA GLU A 31 11.41 -2.94 6.03
C GLU A 31 11.56 -3.60 4.67
N LEU A 32 11.02 -2.93 3.65
CA LEU A 32 11.07 -3.36 2.26
C LEU A 32 11.63 -2.23 1.39
N GLY A 33 12.51 -2.56 0.46
CA GLY A 33 12.76 -1.75 -0.72
C GLY A 33 11.61 -1.92 -1.70
N PHE A 34 11.06 -0.80 -2.20
CA PHE A 34 9.98 -0.79 -3.17
C PHE A 34 10.33 0.03 -4.42
N LYS A 35 10.06 -0.54 -5.60
CA LYS A 35 10.03 0.15 -6.91
C LYS A 35 8.67 -0.02 -7.56
N GLY A 36 8.39 0.76 -8.61
CA GLY A 36 7.15 0.64 -9.39
C GLY A 36 6.07 1.67 -9.04
N GLN A 37 6.42 2.80 -8.41
CA GLN A 37 5.46 3.84 -8.07
C GLN A 37 4.75 4.39 -9.33
N LEU A 38 3.42 4.23 -9.39
CA LEU A 38 2.65 4.61 -10.57
C LEU A 38 2.26 6.09 -10.59
N LYS A 39 1.84 6.64 -9.43
CA LYS A 39 1.46 8.05 -9.36
C LYS A 39 2.70 8.92 -9.48
N GLY A 40 2.74 9.74 -10.52
CA GLY A 40 3.92 10.53 -10.86
C GLY A 40 5.05 9.70 -11.48
N LYS A 41 4.78 8.51 -12.05
CA LYS A 41 5.78 7.61 -12.68
C LYS A 41 6.79 8.28 -13.62
N ARG A 42 6.39 9.36 -14.30
CA ARG A 42 7.24 10.15 -15.22
C ARG A 42 8.15 11.16 -14.53
N ARG A 43 7.90 11.50 -13.26
CA ARG A 43 8.70 12.42 -12.45
C ARG A 43 10.10 11.85 -12.28
N LYS A 44 11.14 12.70 -12.35
CA LYS A 44 12.52 12.28 -12.10
C LYS A 44 12.91 12.48 -10.64
N ILE A 45 13.69 11.55 -10.11
CA ILE A 45 14.46 11.68 -8.87
C ILE A 45 15.93 11.52 -9.26
N GLY A 46 16.67 12.62 -9.27
CA GLY A 46 17.98 12.70 -9.89
C GLY A 46 17.91 12.33 -11.37
N LYS A 47 18.66 11.32 -11.79
CA LYS A 47 18.71 10.84 -13.18
C LYS A 47 17.66 9.78 -13.52
N LYS A 48 17.00 9.17 -12.52
CA LYS A 48 16.05 8.06 -12.72
C LYS A 48 14.60 8.55 -12.70
N LYS A 49 13.71 7.86 -13.43
CA LYS A 49 12.26 8.07 -13.27
C LYS A 49 11.80 7.48 -11.93
N LEU A 50 10.73 8.02 -11.38
CA LEU A 50 10.17 7.60 -10.09
C LEU A 50 9.78 6.13 -10.08
N ILE A 51 9.28 5.62 -11.22
CA ILE A 51 8.92 4.20 -11.34
C ILE A 51 10.13 3.27 -11.18
N ASP A 52 11.32 3.73 -11.55
CA ASP A 52 12.60 2.98 -11.49
C ASP A 52 13.40 3.29 -10.20
N HIS A 53 12.89 4.19 -9.36
CA HIS A 53 13.55 4.61 -8.14
C HIS A 53 13.09 3.71 -6.98
N GLU A 54 14.07 3.13 -6.27
CA GLU A 54 13.80 2.37 -5.05
C GLU A 54 13.68 3.32 -3.86
N PHE A 55 12.67 3.11 -3.03
CA PHE A 55 12.59 3.73 -1.72
C PHE A 55 12.32 2.66 -0.65
N THR A 56 12.94 2.83 0.52
CA THR A 56 12.67 1.98 1.68
C THR A 56 11.33 2.38 2.30
N ILE A 57 10.47 1.39 2.55
CA ILE A 57 9.20 1.55 3.24
C ILE A 57 9.15 0.66 4.47
N PRO A 58 8.56 1.12 5.58
CA PRO A 58 8.22 0.24 6.69
C PRO A 58 7.09 -0.69 6.26
N THR A 59 7.00 -1.85 6.90
CA THR A 59 5.88 -2.77 6.74
C THR A 59 5.31 -3.20 8.09
N LEU A 60 3.99 -3.45 8.12
CA LEU A 60 3.28 -3.83 9.34
C LEU A 60 3.36 -5.32 9.66
N LEU A 61 3.83 -6.13 8.70
CA LEU A 61 4.11 -7.55 8.85
C LEU A 61 5.60 -7.78 8.62
N SER A 62 6.13 -8.93 9.03
CA SER A 62 7.51 -9.27 8.65
C SER A 62 7.68 -9.24 7.12
N ALA A 63 8.83 -8.74 6.67
CA ALA A 63 9.16 -8.61 5.26
C ALA A 63 9.04 -9.96 4.52
N ASP A 64 9.39 -11.06 5.19
CA ASP A 64 9.26 -12.41 4.63
C ASP A 64 7.81 -12.78 4.35
N LEU A 65 6.88 -12.48 5.26
CA LEU A 65 5.45 -12.74 5.05
C LEU A 65 4.89 -11.91 3.91
N VAL A 66 5.31 -10.65 3.78
CA VAL A 66 4.88 -9.80 2.67
C VAL A 66 5.37 -10.35 1.34
N LEU A 67 6.64 -10.74 1.26
CA LEU A 67 7.23 -11.32 0.05
C LEU A 67 6.56 -12.65 -0.32
N GLN A 68 6.32 -13.54 0.65
CA GLN A 68 5.54 -14.76 0.43
C GLN A 68 4.14 -14.46 -0.12
N GLY A 69 3.48 -13.42 0.39
CA GLY A 69 2.19 -12.98 -0.12
C GLY A 69 2.25 -12.50 -1.57
N ILE A 70 3.31 -11.76 -1.94
CA ILE A 70 3.56 -11.32 -3.31
C ILE A 70 3.80 -12.52 -4.24
N ASP A 71 4.63 -13.46 -3.82
CA ASP A 71 4.93 -14.69 -4.57
C ASP A 71 3.67 -15.54 -4.76
N TRP A 72 2.84 -15.65 -3.72
CA TRP A 72 1.55 -16.34 -3.82
C TRP A 72 0.62 -15.66 -4.83
N LEU A 73 0.57 -14.32 -4.86
CA LEU A 73 -0.22 -13.60 -5.87
C LEU A 73 0.28 -13.88 -7.29
N GLU A 74 1.60 -13.90 -7.50
CA GLU A 74 2.22 -14.21 -8.80
C GLU A 74 1.87 -15.65 -9.22
N ALA A 75 2.15 -16.63 -8.35
CA ALA A 75 1.92 -18.06 -8.61
C ALA A 75 0.45 -18.40 -8.91
N ASN A 76 -0.49 -17.59 -8.41
CA ASN A 76 -1.93 -17.78 -8.63
C ASN A 76 -2.50 -16.89 -9.75
N GLY A 77 -1.65 -16.34 -10.62
CA GLY A 77 -2.04 -15.50 -11.75
C GLY A 77 -2.79 -14.24 -11.33
N LYS A 78 -2.50 -13.74 -10.11
CA LYS A 78 -3.13 -12.52 -9.57
C LYS A 78 -2.29 -11.27 -9.85
N ARG A 79 -1.10 -11.41 -10.41
CA ARG A 79 -0.30 -10.29 -10.90
C ARG A 79 -0.26 -10.32 -12.43
N PHE A 80 -0.24 -9.14 -13.02
CA PHE A 80 -0.09 -8.96 -14.45
C PHE A 80 1.37 -8.66 -14.81
N PRO A 81 1.81 -9.00 -16.03
CA PRO A 81 3.09 -8.56 -16.55
C PRO A 81 3.26 -7.04 -16.42
N ARG A 82 4.46 -6.58 -16.06
CA ARG A 82 4.77 -5.16 -15.86
C ARG A 82 4.59 -4.29 -17.11
N SER A 83 4.58 -4.89 -18.30
CA SER A 83 4.33 -4.23 -19.58
C SER A 83 2.85 -3.93 -19.83
N GLU A 84 1.93 -4.47 -19.03
CA GLU A 84 0.50 -4.28 -19.19
C GLU A 84 0.03 -2.88 -18.80
N ASP A 85 -1.15 -2.52 -19.30
CA ASP A 85 -1.84 -1.29 -18.94
C ASP A 85 -2.33 -1.35 -17.47
N PRO A 86 -1.94 -0.39 -16.60
CA PRO A 86 -2.46 -0.29 -15.23
C PRO A 86 -3.99 -0.26 -15.13
N GLU A 87 -4.71 0.23 -16.14
CA GLU A 87 -6.19 0.21 -16.11
C GLU A 87 -6.76 -1.21 -16.14
N ARG A 88 -6.02 -2.19 -16.69
CA ARG A 88 -6.40 -3.60 -16.64
C ARG A 88 -6.60 -4.08 -15.22
N VAL A 89 -5.73 -3.66 -14.29
CA VAL A 89 -5.88 -3.95 -12.85
C VAL A 89 -7.22 -3.44 -12.34
N ASN A 90 -7.55 -2.18 -12.64
CA ASN A 90 -8.80 -1.57 -12.21
C ASN A 90 -10.02 -2.32 -12.78
N ARG A 91 -10.01 -2.64 -14.08
CA ARG A 91 -11.08 -3.42 -14.73
C ARG A 91 -11.26 -4.81 -14.11
N THR A 92 -10.17 -5.51 -13.80
CA THR A 92 -10.23 -6.87 -13.23
C THR A 92 -10.63 -6.89 -11.76
N TYR A 93 -10.14 -5.95 -10.97
CA TYR A 93 -10.17 -6.08 -9.51
C TYR A 93 -11.06 -5.07 -8.81
N SER A 94 -11.35 -3.90 -9.39
CA SER A 94 -12.08 -2.84 -8.69
C SER A 94 -13.49 -3.25 -8.33
N LYS A 95 -14.27 -3.83 -9.25
CA LYS A 95 -15.60 -4.36 -8.93
C LYS A 95 -15.55 -5.49 -7.90
N ARG A 96 -14.53 -6.35 -7.95
CA ARG A 96 -14.38 -7.49 -7.02
C ARG A 96 -14.00 -7.07 -5.60
N PHE A 97 -13.34 -5.92 -5.45
CA PHE A 97 -12.93 -5.39 -4.16
C PHE A 97 -13.90 -4.34 -3.60
N ASN A 98 -14.57 -3.57 -4.47
CA ASN A 98 -15.38 -2.40 -4.08
C ASN A 98 -16.89 -2.55 -4.41
N GLY A 99 -17.32 -3.67 -4.99
CA GLY A 99 -18.73 -3.90 -5.33
C GLY A 99 -19.62 -4.12 -4.09
N ARG A 100 -20.93 -4.28 -4.31
CA ARG A 100 -21.91 -4.54 -3.23
C ARG A 100 -21.63 -5.85 -2.49
N ASP A 101 -21.08 -6.85 -3.19
CA ASP A 101 -20.54 -8.11 -2.65
C ASP A 101 -19.02 -8.01 -2.36
N GLY A 102 -18.53 -6.78 -2.19
CA GLY A 102 -17.13 -6.45 -1.98
C GLY A 102 -16.70 -6.78 -0.56
N ILE A 103 -16.09 -7.95 -0.38
CA ILE A 103 -15.44 -8.47 0.85
C ILE A 103 -14.64 -7.45 1.67
N VAL A 104 -14.16 -6.36 1.06
CA VAL A 104 -13.36 -5.33 1.73
C VAL A 104 -14.11 -4.72 2.92
N THR A 105 -15.44 -4.59 2.88
CA THR A 105 -16.23 -4.09 4.01
C THR A 105 -16.73 -5.19 4.95
N GLU A 106 -16.84 -6.43 4.49
CA GLU A 106 -17.41 -7.54 5.28
C GLU A 106 -16.39 -8.24 6.18
N ASN A 107 -15.12 -8.34 5.76
CA ASN A 107 -14.10 -9.14 6.45
C ASN A 107 -12.96 -8.33 7.09
N TRP A 108 -13.00 -7.00 6.97
CA TRP A 108 -11.94 -6.13 7.49
C TRP A 108 -12.55 -5.03 8.36
N GLU A 109 -12.58 -5.26 9.68
CA GLU A 109 -13.15 -4.30 10.65
C GLU A 109 -12.52 -2.90 10.60
N ILE A 110 -11.29 -2.81 10.09
CA ILE A 110 -10.59 -1.53 9.89
C ILE A 110 -11.24 -0.65 8.80
N LEU A 111 -12.11 -1.24 7.98
CA LEU A 111 -12.85 -0.57 6.92
C LEU A 111 -14.34 -0.55 7.26
N ARG A 112 -14.93 0.65 7.30
CA ARG A 112 -16.38 0.81 7.50
C ARG A 112 -17.14 0.56 6.20
N GLU A 113 -18.45 0.33 6.31
CA GLU A 113 -19.34 0.22 5.14
C GLU A 113 -19.14 1.42 4.18
N GLY A 114 -19.08 1.13 2.88
CA GLY A 114 -18.80 2.13 1.84
C GLY A 114 -17.32 2.51 1.66
N MET A 115 -16.40 1.97 2.47
CA MET A 115 -14.96 2.14 2.24
C MET A 115 -14.44 1.20 1.14
N THR A 116 -13.58 1.73 0.28
CA THR A 116 -13.00 1.00 -0.86
C THR A 116 -11.52 0.67 -0.63
N TYR A 117 -10.96 -0.23 -1.45
CA TYR A 117 -9.60 -0.77 -1.33
C TYR A 117 -8.50 0.27 -1.08
N HIS A 118 -8.60 1.49 -1.64
CA HIS A 118 -7.59 2.54 -1.43
C HIS A 118 -7.46 2.98 0.03
N LYS A 119 -8.43 2.65 0.89
CA LYS A 119 -8.43 2.97 2.31
C LYS A 119 -7.42 2.15 3.12
N PHE A 120 -7.00 0.97 2.65
CA PHE A 120 -5.88 0.23 3.27
C PHE A 120 -4.60 1.07 3.35
N ARG A 121 -4.36 1.93 2.36
CA ARG A 121 -3.22 2.86 2.36
C ARG A 121 -3.31 3.91 3.48
N GLY A 122 -4.51 4.36 3.81
CA GLY A 122 -4.73 5.29 4.92
C GLY A 122 -4.53 4.62 6.28
N ALA A 123 -5.09 3.43 6.44
CA ALA A 123 -4.87 2.59 7.62
C ALA A 123 -3.38 2.27 7.83
N TYR A 124 -2.69 1.83 6.78
CA TYR A 124 -1.23 1.63 6.76
C TYR A 124 -0.48 2.87 7.24
N PHE A 125 -0.78 4.02 6.63
CA PHE A 125 -0.09 5.27 6.94
C PHE A 125 -0.26 5.63 8.42
N ARG A 126 -1.47 5.49 8.95
CA ARG A 126 -1.74 5.77 10.36
C ARG A 126 -0.99 4.82 11.29
N ALA A 127 -0.98 3.52 10.99
CA ALA A 127 -0.20 2.55 11.76
C ALA A 127 1.30 2.88 11.75
N CYS A 128 1.85 3.30 10.61
CA CYS A 128 3.25 3.72 10.51
C CYS A 128 3.56 4.97 11.36
N VAL A 129 2.66 5.96 11.38
CA VAL A 129 2.82 7.17 12.21
C VAL A 129 2.90 6.80 13.69
N VAL A 130 2.01 5.90 14.15
CA VAL A 130 2.01 5.39 15.53
C VAL A 130 3.30 4.63 15.83
N ASN A 131 3.69 3.69 14.97
CA ASN A 131 4.88 2.86 15.17
C ASN A 131 6.19 3.66 15.18
N ALA A 132 6.27 4.73 14.40
CA ALA A 132 7.46 5.57 14.28
C ALA A 132 7.48 6.75 15.27
N LEU A 133 6.46 6.87 16.15
CA LEU A 133 6.29 7.97 17.09
C LEU A 133 6.37 9.35 16.41
N VAL A 134 5.88 9.44 15.18
CA VAL A 134 5.87 10.68 14.40
C VAL A 134 4.80 11.61 14.95
N ASP A 135 5.14 12.89 15.10
CA ASP A 135 4.19 13.91 15.54
C ASP A 135 2.98 13.93 14.56
N PRO A 136 1.75 13.72 15.06
CA PRO A 136 0.54 13.81 14.25
C PRO A 136 0.31 15.19 13.58
N LEU A 137 1.02 16.23 14.00
CA LEU A 137 1.00 17.57 13.42
C LEU A 137 2.13 17.82 12.40
N ASP A 138 3.22 17.03 12.44
CA ASP A 138 4.37 17.13 11.50
C ASP A 138 4.71 15.77 10.84
N TYR A 139 3.75 15.23 10.10
CA TYR A 139 3.85 13.92 9.46
C TYR A 139 4.08 14.00 7.95
N LEU A 140 4.06 15.19 7.33
CA LEU A 140 4.03 15.31 5.87
C LEU A 140 5.32 14.80 5.21
N ASN A 141 6.48 15.08 5.81
CA ASN A 141 7.76 14.58 5.29
C ASN A 141 7.86 13.06 5.44
N PHE A 142 7.42 12.53 6.60
CA PHE A 142 7.33 11.10 6.82
C PHE A 142 6.38 10.42 5.81
N ALA A 143 5.19 10.98 5.61
CA ALA A 143 4.22 10.50 4.63
C ALA A 143 4.81 10.48 3.22
N ARG A 144 5.45 11.56 2.77
CA ARG A 144 6.10 11.63 1.45
C ARG A 144 7.16 10.55 1.27
N SER A 145 7.93 10.26 2.32
CA SER A 145 9.00 9.25 2.28
C SER A 145 8.46 7.84 2.07
N ILE A 146 7.42 7.44 2.81
CA ILE A 146 6.91 6.07 2.76
C ILE A 146 5.86 5.89 1.66
N LEU A 147 5.09 6.91 1.32
CA LEU A 147 4.03 6.85 0.32
C LEU A 147 4.53 7.13 -1.10
N GLY A 148 5.63 7.88 -1.26
CA GLY A 148 6.11 8.34 -2.56
C GLY A 148 5.10 9.26 -3.28
N ASP A 149 4.15 9.84 -2.54
CA ASP A 149 3.11 10.75 -3.00
C ASP A 149 3.46 12.18 -2.57
N ARG A 150 3.15 13.17 -3.42
CA ARG A 150 3.32 14.60 -3.13
C ARG A 150 1.99 15.34 -3.01
N ASP A 151 0.88 14.64 -3.22
CA ASP A 151 -0.45 15.19 -3.10
C ASP A 151 -0.85 15.27 -1.62
N GLU A 152 -0.67 16.45 -1.04
CA GLU A 152 -0.99 16.70 0.37
C GLU A 152 -2.47 16.53 0.68
N THR A 153 -3.37 16.86 -0.24
CA THR A 153 -4.81 16.68 -0.03
C THR A 153 -5.14 15.20 0.18
N THR A 154 -4.57 14.32 -0.66
CA THR A 154 -4.69 12.88 -0.48
C THR A 154 -4.08 12.42 0.85
N ILE A 155 -2.88 12.90 1.19
CA ILE A 155 -2.19 12.50 2.43
C ILE A 155 -2.97 12.94 3.67
N ARG A 156 -3.46 14.18 3.71
CA ARG A 156 -4.30 14.72 4.80
C ARG A 156 -5.58 13.90 4.98
N SER A 157 -6.16 13.39 3.89
CA SER A 157 -7.35 12.53 3.97
C SER A 157 -7.12 11.23 4.75
N TYR A 158 -5.87 10.77 4.85
CA TYR A 158 -5.50 9.57 5.61
C TYR A 158 -5.44 9.81 7.12
N GLN A 159 -5.38 11.06 7.59
CA GLN A 159 -5.46 11.36 9.03
C GLN A 159 -6.80 10.97 9.65
N ARG A 160 -7.85 10.79 8.84
CA ARG A 160 -9.19 10.38 9.31
C ARG A 160 -9.23 8.95 9.85
N PHE A 161 -8.15 8.18 9.69
CA PHE A 161 -8.05 6.86 10.31
C PHE A 161 -7.65 6.99 11.77
N GLU A 162 -8.48 6.44 12.64
CA GLU A 162 -8.22 6.31 14.06
C GLU A 162 -7.80 4.87 14.37
N ILE A 163 -6.69 4.72 15.10
CA ILE A 163 -6.28 3.43 15.64
C ILE A 163 -6.87 3.34 17.04
N LYS A 164 -7.67 2.30 17.29
CA LYS A 164 -8.26 2.08 18.61
C LYS A 164 -7.15 1.82 19.64
N PRO A 165 -7.24 2.35 20.87
CA PRO A 165 -6.29 2.03 21.93
C PRO A 165 -6.10 0.51 22.10
N GLY A 166 -4.87 0.07 22.32
CA GLY A 166 -4.53 -1.36 22.46
C GLY A 166 -4.43 -2.15 21.14
N SER A 167 -4.66 -1.52 19.98
CA SER A 167 -4.48 -2.21 18.69
C SER A 167 -3.01 -2.53 18.42
N LEU A 168 -2.72 -3.74 17.94
CA LEU A 168 -1.41 -4.09 17.38
C LEU A 168 -1.28 -3.49 15.97
N THR A 169 -0.32 -2.60 15.80
CA THR A 169 -0.06 -1.89 14.52
C THR A 169 1.15 -2.43 13.77
N LYS A 170 1.84 -3.44 14.33
CA LYS A 170 2.96 -4.15 13.72
C LYS A 170 3.03 -5.55 14.36
N ILE A 171 3.09 -6.60 13.54
CA ILE A 171 3.10 -8.00 13.98
C ILE A 171 4.18 -8.75 13.21
#